data_AF-A0A3N2M8R1-F1
#
_entry.id   AF-A0A3N2M8R1-F1
#
_cell.length_a   1.000
_cell.length_b   1.000
_cell.length_c   1.000
_cell.angle_alpha   90.00
_cell.angle_beta   90.00
_cell.angle_gamma   90.00
#
_symmetry.space_group_name_H-M   'P 1'
#
loop_
_entity.id
_entity.type
_entity.pdbx_description
1 polymer ?
#
loop_
_entity_poly.entity_id
_entity_poly.type
_entity_poly.pdbx_seq_one_letter_code
_entity_poly.pdbx_strand_id
1 'polypeptide(L)'
;MKHSLSILLLAIFSFVVHAEDYKINVISDSQRNFILYPTETGVFLRLDTRNGVIDGIVPSDQKKNKRINAIPLTEQAEAGRFILYPTDRFLTWILLDSKTGEMWNVILNSKNNNYINKIKEFE
;
A
#
# COMPACT_ATOMS: atom_id res chain seq x y z
N MET A 1 -9.33 -6.47 51.89
CA MET A 1 -8.93 -7.39 50.80
C MET A 1 -9.96 -7.51 49.67
N LYS A 2 -11.27 -7.54 49.92
CA LYS A 2 -12.29 -7.70 48.85
C LYS A 2 -12.40 -6.52 47.87
N HIS A 3 -12.26 -5.28 48.36
CA HIS A 3 -12.31 -4.08 47.50
C HIS A 3 -11.11 -3.93 46.56
N SER A 4 -9.94 -4.51 46.91
CA SER A 4 -8.74 -4.47 46.07
C SER A 4 -8.87 -5.38 44.83
N LEU A 5 -9.57 -6.51 44.97
CA LEU A 5 -9.81 -7.45 43.89
C LEU A 5 -10.80 -6.91 42.84
N SER A 6 -11.77 -6.10 43.26
CA SER A 6 -12.75 -5.45 42.37
C SER A 6 -12.14 -4.35 41.50
N ILE A 7 -11.13 -3.63 42.01
CA ILE A 7 -10.45 -2.57 41.26
C ILE A 7 -9.56 -3.18 40.17
N LEU A 8 -8.93 -4.33 40.45
CA LEU A 8 -8.08 -5.02 39.49
C LEU A 8 -8.90 -5.60 38.31
N LEU A 9 -10.14 -6.04 38.56
CA LEU A 9 -11.01 -6.58 37.50
C LEU A 9 -11.51 -5.50 36.52
N LEU A 10 -11.67 -4.25 37.00
CA LEU A 10 -12.13 -3.12 36.18
C LEU A 10 -11.04 -2.64 35.20
N ALA A 11 -9.77 -2.73 35.58
CA ALA A 11 -8.63 -2.32 34.75
C ALA A 11 -8.38 -3.26 33.54
N ILE A 12 -8.81 -4.52 33.64
CA ILE A 12 -8.63 -5.50 32.55
C ILE A 12 -9.68 -5.27 31.44
N PHE A 13 -10.86 -4.74 31.79
CA PHE A 13 -11.91 -4.39 30.83
C PHE A 13 -11.63 -3.10 30.04
N SER A 14 -10.76 -2.21 30.53
CA SER A 14 -10.40 -0.98 29.80
C SER A 14 -9.43 -1.20 28.64
N PHE A 15 -8.86 -2.40 28.48
CA PHE A 15 -8.15 -2.80 27.27
C PHE A 15 -9.11 -3.49 26.28
N VAL A 16 -10.29 -2.90 26.03
CA VAL A 16 -11.00 -3.23 24.79
C VAL A 16 -10.15 -2.66 23.67
N VAL A 17 -9.49 -3.57 22.95
CA VAL A 17 -8.78 -3.32 21.70
C VAL A 17 -9.72 -2.54 20.79
N HIS A 18 -9.43 -1.26 20.60
CA HIS A 18 -10.04 -0.48 19.53
C HIS A 18 -9.38 -0.98 18.24
N ALA A 19 -9.97 -1.99 17.63
CA ALA A 19 -9.72 -2.29 16.23
C ALA A 19 -10.33 -1.13 15.44
N GLU A 20 -9.51 -0.17 15.04
CA GLU A 20 -9.94 0.80 14.05
C GLU A 20 -10.12 0.03 12.73
N ASP A 21 -11.36 -0.22 12.34
CA ASP A 21 -11.68 -0.73 11.02
C ASP A 21 -11.13 0.29 10.01
N TYR A 22 -9.97 -0.01 9.41
CA TYR A 22 -9.45 0.76 8.29
C TYR A 22 -10.44 0.62 7.15
N LYS A 23 -11.38 1.57 7.05
CA LYS A 23 -12.31 1.66 5.93
C LYS A 23 -11.47 1.99 4.71
N ILE A 24 -11.13 0.96 3.93
CA ILE A 24 -10.60 1.17 2.58
C ILE A 24 -11.71 1.84 1.79
N ASN A 25 -11.64 3.16 1.67
CA ASN A 25 -12.39 3.88 0.66
C ASN A 25 -11.69 3.54 -0.65
N VAL A 26 -11.97 2.36 -1.21
CA VAL A 26 -11.61 2.04 -2.59
C VAL A 26 -12.40 3.02 -3.41
N ILE A 27 -11.82 4.18 -3.70
CA ILE A 27 -12.37 5.09 -4.67
C ILE A 27 -12.35 4.27 -5.95
N SER A 28 -13.52 3.78 -6.38
CA SER A 28 -13.70 3.09 -7.65
C SER A 28 -13.52 4.13 -8.74
N ASP A 29 -12.27 4.49 -8.96
CA ASP A 29 -11.85 5.65 -9.72
C ASP A 29 -11.35 5.19 -11.07
N SER A 30 -12.18 4.36 -11.72
CA SER A 30 -11.92 3.65 -12.97
C SER A 30 -11.58 4.56 -14.16
N GLN A 31 -11.44 5.86 -13.94
CA GLN A 31 -11.16 6.87 -14.96
C GLN A 31 -9.86 7.65 -14.75
N ARG A 32 -9.19 7.57 -13.59
CA ARG A 32 -7.92 8.30 -13.39
C ARG A 32 -6.76 7.48 -13.93
N ASN A 33 -5.98 8.09 -14.83
CA ASN A 33 -4.75 7.49 -15.38
C ASN A 33 -3.62 7.38 -14.34
N PHE A 34 -3.62 8.25 -13.33
CA PHE A 34 -2.58 8.29 -12.31
C PHE A 34 -3.19 8.51 -10.92
N ILE A 35 -2.63 7.81 -9.93
CA ILE A 35 -2.96 8.00 -8.51
C ILE A 35 -1.67 8.23 -7.74
N LEU A 36 -1.73 9.12 -6.74
CA LEU A 36 -0.61 9.43 -5.86
C LEU A 36 -0.90 8.90 -4.45
N TYR A 37 0.03 8.14 -3.88
CA TYR A 37 -0.05 7.61 -2.53
C TYR A 37 1.05 8.23 -1.67
N PRO A 38 0.71 8.93 -0.57
CA PRO A 38 1.72 9.43 0.37
C PRO A 38 2.33 8.27 1.17
N THR A 39 3.60 8.40 1.54
CA THR A 39 4.26 7.55 2.55
C THR A 39 4.62 8.37 3.78
N GLU A 40 4.84 7.70 4.91
CA GLU A 40 5.33 8.33 6.15
C GLU A 40 6.75 8.92 6.01
N THR A 41 7.50 8.53 4.97
CA THR A 41 8.88 8.96 4.74
C THR A 41 9.00 10.21 3.88
N GLY A 42 7.88 10.82 3.48
CA GLY A 42 7.86 11.98 2.58
C GLY A 42 8.12 11.64 1.12
N VAL A 43 8.14 10.35 0.77
CA VAL A 43 8.09 9.86 -0.61
C VAL A 43 6.63 9.73 -1.01
N PHE A 44 6.32 10.00 -2.28
CA PHE A 44 5.01 9.70 -2.84
C PHE A 44 5.15 8.64 -3.92
N LEU A 45 4.30 7.63 -3.89
CA LEU A 45 4.18 6.66 -4.99
C LEU A 45 3.20 7.21 -6.01
N ARG A 46 3.65 7.47 -7.23
CA ARG A 46 2.78 7.75 -8.37
C ARG A 46 2.58 6.47 -9.17
N LEU A 47 1.38 5.91 -9.13
CA LEU A 47 0.97 4.76 -9.92
C LEU A 47 0.35 5.24 -11.24
N ASP A 48 0.84 4.76 -12.38
CA ASP A 48 0.09 4.74 -13.63
C ASP A 48 -0.89 3.57 -13.58
N THR A 49 -2.17 3.88 -13.37
CA THR A 49 -3.23 2.88 -13.14
C THR A 49 -3.50 2.07 -14.41
N ARG A 50 -3.01 2.50 -15.56
CA ARG A 50 -3.25 1.82 -16.83
C ARG A 50 -2.38 0.60 -17.01
N ASN A 51 -1.15 0.67 -16.52
CA ASN A 51 -0.11 -0.28 -16.88
C ASN A 51 0.77 -0.75 -15.70
N GLY A 52 0.51 -0.26 -14.49
CA GLY A 52 1.18 -0.71 -13.28
C GLY A 52 2.59 -0.14 -13.08
N VAL A 53 2.98 0.88 -13.84
CA VAL A 53 4.25 1.59 -13.61
C VAL A 53 4.14 2.46 -12.36
N ILE A 54 5.15 2.37 -11.50
CA ILE A 54 5.24 3.15 -10.26
C ILE A 54 6.51 4.00 -10.26
N ASP A 55 6.35 5.27 -9.92
CA ASP A 55 7.45 6.21 -9.63
C ASP A 55 7.42 6.60 -8.15
N GLY A 56 8.59 6.60 -7.50
CA GLY A 56 8.81 7.24 -6.21
C GLY A 56 9.20 8.70 -6.41
N ILE A 57 8.41 9.62 -5.89
CA ILE A 57 8.58 11.07 -5.99
C ILE A 57 8.99 11.62 -4.63
N VAL A 58 10.07 12.40 -4.60
CA VAL A 58 10.58 13.10 -3.42
C VAL A 58 10.44 14.60 -3.66
N PRO A 59 9.33 15.25 -3.23
CA PRO A 59 9.07 16.65 -3.57
C PRO A 59 10.17 17.61 -3.09
N SER A 60 10.81 17.30 -1.96
CA SER A 60 11.89 18.10 -1.38
C SER A 60 13.22 17.99 -2.13
N ASP A 61 13.42 16.95 -2.94
CA ASP A 61 14.66 16.72 -3.68
C ASP A 61 14.41 15.84 -4.90
N GLN A 62 14.09 16.48 -6.03
CA GLN A 62 13.72 15.78 -7.28
C GLN A 62 14.83 14.85 -7.81
N LYS A 63 16.10 15.07 -7.44
CA LYS A 63 17.21 14.17 -7.83
C LYS A 63 17.09 12.80 -7.19
N LYS A 64 16.29 12.67 -6.13
CA LYS A 64 15.99 11.40 -5.45
C LYS A 64 14.74 10.69 -5.99
N ASN A 65 14.07 11.26 -7.00
CA ASN A 65 12.99 10.55 -7.68
C ASN A 65 13.53 9.26 -8.30
N LYS A 66 12.78 8.17 -8.19
CA LYS A 66 13.19 6.85 -8.71
C LYS A 66 12.01 6.14 -9.36
N ARG A 67 12.22 5.61 -10.56
CA ARG A 67 11.32 4.63 -11.16
C ARG A 67 11.42 3.32 -10.37
N ILE A 68 10.30 2.80 -9.89
CA ILE A 68 10.25 1.56 -9.08
C ILE A 68 10.29 0.33 -9.99
N ASN A 69 9.49 0.34 -11.05
CA ASN A 69 9.52 -0.65 -12.11
C ASN A 69 9.58 0.03 -13.47
N ALA A 70 10.61 -0.28 -14.26
CA ALA A 70 10.81 0.34 -15.57
C ALA A 70 9.87 -0.21 -16.64
N ILE A 71 9.46 -1.48 -16.50
CA ILE A 71 8.67 -2.21 -17.49
C ILE A 71 7.20 -2.17 -17.05
N PRO A 72 6.28 -1.76 -17.94
CA PRO A 72 4.84 -1.92 -17.76
C PRO A 72 4.47 -3.38 -17.43
N LEU A 73 3.50 -3.58 -16.55
CA LEU A 73 3.03 -4.93 -16.19
C LEU A 73 2.04 -5.51 -17.22
N THR A 74 1.63 -4.70 -18.18
CA THR A 74 0.75 -5.11 -19.29
C THR A 74 0.93 -4.21 -20.50
N GLU A 75 0.72 -4.78 -21.69
CA GLU A 75 0.65 -4.04 -22.95
C GLU A 75 -0.76 -3.45 -23.20
N GLN A 76 -1.80 -3.98 -22.54
CA GLN A 76 -3.20 -3.54 -22.68
C GLN A 76 -3.53 -2.50 -21.61
N ALA A 77 -3.01 -1.29 -21.82
CA ALA A 77 -3.21 -0.15 -20.92
C ALA A 77 -4.69 0.22 -20.77
N GLU A 78 -5.22 0.22 -19.54
CA GLU A 78 -6.63 0.51 -19.25
C GLU A 78 -6.79 1.29 -17.94
N ALA A 79 -7.39 2.48 -17.98
CA ALA A 79 -7.49 3.35 -16.81
C ALA A 79 -8.14 2.64 -15.62
N GLY A 80 -7.54 2.80 -14.44
CA GLY A 80 -8.03 2.20 -13.20
C GLY A 80 -7.78 0.70 -13.04
N ARG A 81 -7.09 0.04 -13.98
CA ARG A 81 -6.79 -1.41 -13.92
C ARG A 81 -5.90 -1.78 -12.73
N PHE A 82 -4.89 -0.97 -12.43
CA PHE A 82 -3.97 -1.25 -11.34
C PHE A 82 -4.35 -0.46 -10.09
N ILE A 83 -4.44 -1.16 -8.96
CA ILE A 83 -4.80 -0.61 -7.66
C ILE A 83 -3.73 -1.00 -6.63
N LEU A 84 -3.29 -0.04 -5.82
CA LEU A 84 -2.27 -0.26 -4.79
C LEU A 84 -2.93 -0.27 -3.41
N TYR A 85 -2.74 -1.36 -2.67
CA TYR A 85 -3.27 -1.56 -1.32
C TYR A 85 -2.14 -1.48 -0.29
N PRO A 86 -2.28 -0.68 0.78
CA PRO A 86 -1.33 -0.72 1.89
C PRO A 86 -1.38 -2.06 2.59
N THR A 87 -0.24 -2.49 3.15
CA THR A 87 -0.15 -3.62 4.07
C THR A 87 0.17 -3.14 5.48
N ASP A 88 0.10 -4.04 6.45
CA ASP A 88 0.60 -3.81 7.82
C ASP A 88 2.13 -3.70 7.89
N ARG A 89 2.84 -4.17 6.86
CA ARG A 89 4.30 -4.07 6.77
C ARG A 89 4.72 -2.68 6.31
N PHE A 90 5.68 -2.10 7.04
CA PHE A 90 6.26 -0.79 6.74
C PHE A 90 6.76 -0.72 5.29
N LEU A 91 6.36 0.33 4.58
CA LEU A 91 6.73 0.60 3.17
C LEU A 91 6.53 -0.59 2.22
N THR A 92 5.46 -1.35 2.46
CA THR A 92 5.07 -2.51 1.66
C THR A 92 3.61 -2.40 1.25
N TRP A 93 3.33 -2.70 -0.03
CA TRP A 93 2.02 -2.66 -0.63
C TRP A 93 1.75 -3.91 -1.47
N ILE A 94 0.47 -4.20 -1.72
CA ILE A 94 0.03 -5.14 -2.74
C ILE A 94 -0.47 -4.33 -3.94
N LEU A 95 0.12 -4.54 -5.11
CA LEU A 95 -0.42 -4.06 -6.37
C LEU A 95 -1.31 -5.15 -6.97
N LEU A 96 -2.57 -4.83 -7.25
CA LEU A 96 -3.53 -5.71 -7.90
C LEU A 96 -3.77 -5.25 -9.34
N ASP A 97 -3.65 -6.17 -10.29
CA ASP A 97 -4.29 -6.03 -11.59
C ASP A 97 -5.76 -6.46 -11.46
N SER A 98 -6.67 -5.49 -11.41
CA SER A 98 -8.10 -5.76 -11.21
C SER A 98 -8.75 -6.49 -12.38
N LYS A 99 -8.06 -6.61 -13.53
CA LYS A 99 -8.54 -7.30 -14.72
C LYS A 99 -8.15 -8.77 -14.73
N THR A 100 -6.92 -9.09 -14.35
CA THR A 100 -6.40 -10.48 -14.37
C THR A 100 -6.44 -11.17 -13.02
N GLY A 101 -6.50 -10.40 -11.92
CA GLY A 101 -6.35 -10.93 -10.56
C GLY A 101 -4.89 -11.11 -10.13
N GLU A 102 -3.93 -10.86 -11.02
CA GLU A 102 -2.51 -10.96 -10.69
C GLU A 102 -2.12 -9.93 -9.65
N MET A 103 -1.23 -10.33 -8.74
CA MET A 103 -0.78 -9.48 -7.63
C MET A 103 0.73 -9.43 -7.54
N TRP A 104 1.24 -8.31 -7.03
CA TRP A 104 2.65 -8.11 -6.75
C TRP A 104 2.86 -7.46 -5.38
N ASN A 105 3.90 -7.88 -4.66
CA ASN A 105 4.41 -7.07 -3.56
C ASN A 105 5.20 -5.90 -4.15
N VAL A 106 4.96 -4.69 -3.64
CA VAL A 106 5.73 -3.48 -3.94
C VAL A 106 6.41 -3.03 -2.66
N ILE A 107 7.74 -2.98 -2.66
CA ILE A 107 8.53 -2.63 -1.46
C ILE A 107 9.45 -1.45 -1.78
N LEU A 108 9.40 -0.42 -0.95
CA LEU A 108 10.36 0.68 -0.97
C LEU A 108 11.45 0.45 0.07
N ASN A 109 12.71 0.50 -0.38
CA ASN A 109 13.87 0.36 0.49
C ASN A 109 14.89 1.47 0.20
N SER A 110 15.30 2.19 1.25
CA SER A 110 16.30 3.26 1.18
C SER A 110 17.70 2.75 0.77
N LYS A 111 18.00 1.45 0.95
CA LYS A 111 19.31 0.83 0.69
C LYS A 111 19.48 0.29 -0.74
N ASN A 112 18.83 0.92 -1.73
CA ASN A 112 18.98 0.77 -3.19
C ASN A 112 18.13 -0.27 -3.94
N ASN A 113 17.36 -1.13 -3.28
CA ASN A 113 16.51 -2.07 -4.02
C ASN A 113 15.04 -1.82 -3.68
N ASN A 114 14.40 -0.93 -4.44
CA ASN A 114 12.95 -0.99 -4.56
C ASN A 114 12.65 -2.17 -5.49
N TYR A 115 11.72 -3.04 -5.11
CA TYR A 115 11.39 -4.19 -5.93
C TYR A 115 9.89 -4.41 -5.99
N ILE A 116 9.48 -4.93 -7.15
CA ILE A 116 8.16 -5.47 -7.38
C ILE A 116 8.31 -6.96 -7.65
N ASN A 117 7.64 -7.81 -6.89
CA ASN A 117 7.70 -9.26 -7.06
C ASN A 117 6.30 -9.85 -7.16
N LYS A 118 6.07 -10.62 -8.24
CA LYS A 118 4.80 -11.30 -8.45
C LYS A 118 4.53 -12.26 -7.29
N ILE A 119 3.32 -12.21 -6.76
CA ILE A 119 2.84 -13.12 -5.74
C ILE A 119 2.37 -14.37 -6.48
N LYS A 120 2.88 -15.54 -6.08
CA LYS A 120 2.41 -16.82 -6.65
C LYS A 120 0.98 -17.06 -6.19
N GLU A 121 0.12 -17.45 -7.11
CA GLU A 121 -1.24 -17.90 -6.79
C GLU A 121 -1.19 -19.22 -6.00
N PHE A 122 -2.26 -19.49 -5.25
CA PHE A 122 -2.40 -20.75 -4.51
C PHE A 122 -2.56 -21.90 -5.50
N GLU A 123 -1.66 -22.89 -5.44
CA GLU A 123 -1.77 -24.16 -6.18
C GLU A 123 -2.91 -25.03 -5.63
#